data_AF-A0AAE1U6E6-F1
#
_entry.id   AF-A0AAE1U6E6-F1
#
_cell.length_a   1.000
_cell.length_b   1.000
_cell.length_c   1.000
_cell.angle_alpha   90.00
_cell.angle_beta   90.00
_cell.angle_gamma   90.00
#
_symmetry.space_group_name_H-M   'P 1'
#
loop_
_entity.id
_entity.type
_entity.pdbx_description
1 polymer ?
#
loop_
_entity_poly.entity_id
_entity_poly.type
_entity_poly.pdbx_seq_one_letter_code
_entity_poly.pdbx_strand_id
1 'polypeptide(L)'
;MEEEILCAQGWNTDIGKVRCKDDGRSTLVKCKECNEAYPTLNNYREHLLVQHHIEAHKTHHEFTSEKEFLAWKGSIEMDVGVNYTTHGGSWKSSEGKKQIFYCRRSGEKSTKTQDTSEKKHTDKSQGTCKLGLYCTSSMEVVKADGWIRVTFYTDHHDHELGFPNLIHMVLPKSEKDIIAESSVSMPDRL
;
A
#
# COMPACT_ATOMS: atom_id res chain seq x y z
N MET A 1 -29.82 22.46 -17.39
CA MET A 1 -28.57 21.74 -17.10
C MET A 1 -28.57 21.55 -15.61
N GLU A 2 -29.26 20.50 -15.18
CA GLU A 2 -29.44 20.12 -13.79
C GLU A 2 -28.81 18.74 -13.67
N GLU A 3 -27.81 18.62 -12.81
CA GLU A 3 -27.11 17.36 -12.54
C GLU A 3 -27.99 16.50 -11.63
N GLU A 4 -28.54 15.42 -12.19
CA GLU A 4 -29.23 14.38 -11.43
C GLU A 4 -28.21 13.53 -10.67
N ILE A 5 -28.02 13.83 -9.39
CA ILE A 5 -27.37 12.93 -8.44
C ILE A 5 -28.39 11.85 -8.06
N LEU A 6 -28.41 10.75 -8.82
CA LEU A 6 -29.14 9.54 -8.47
C LEU A 6 -28.37 8.76 -7.39
N CYS A 7 -28.57 9.13 -6.13
CA CYS A 7 -28.19 8.30 -4.99
C CYS A 7 -29.46 7.79 -4.29
N ALA A 8 -29.95 6.62 -4.70
CA ALA A 8 -30.98 5.90 -3.97
C ALA A 8 -31.04 4.44 -4.42
N GLN A 9 -30.19 3.59 -3.85
CA GLN A 9 -30.60 2.24 -3.48
C GLN A 9 -30.08 2.04 -2.08
N GLY A 10 -30.98 1.80 -1.13
CA GLY A 10 -30.67 1.74 0.29
C GLY A 10 -29.70 0.63 0.63
N TRP A 11 -29.46 0.40 1.91
CA TRP A 11 -29.52 -0.92 2.56
C TRP A 11 -29.18 -0.79 4.06
N ASN A 12 -29.75 -1.74 4.78
CA ASN A 12 -29.67 -2.05 6.21
C ASN A 12 -28.51 -1.44 7.01
N THR A 13 -28.88 -0.70 8.06
CA THR A 13 -28.05 -0.30 9.21
C THR A 13 -27.76 -1.49 10.13
N ASP A 14 -27.11 -2.52 9.62
CA ASP A 14 -26.57 -3.60 10.44
C ASP A 14 -25.09 -3.77 10.12
N ILE A 15 -24.30 -2.80 10.60
CA ILE A 15 -22.85 -2.88 10.70
C ILE A 15 -22.55 -3.99 11.72
N GLY A 16 -22.59 -5.23 11.23
CA GLY A 16 -22.28 -6.42 11.98
C GLY A 16 -20.90 -6.25 12.59
N LYS A 17 -20.84 -6.21 13.93
CA LYS A 17 -19.60 -6.39 14.70
C LYS A 17 -18.97 -7.71 14.27
N VAL A 18 -18.02 -7.66 13.34
CA VAL A 18 -17.18 -8.81 12.99
C VAL A 18 -16.25 -9.04 14.18
N ARG A 19 -16.62 -9.96 15.08
CA ARG A 19 -15.73 -10.52 16.09
C ARG A 19 -14.58 -11.23 15.37
N CYS A 20 -13.41 -10.60 15.36
CA CYS A 20 -12.18 -11.27 14.96
C CYS A 20 -11.85 -12.35 16.00
N LYS A 21 -11.31 -13.49 15.54
CA LYS A 21 -10.72 -14.48 16.44
C LYS A 21 -9.47 -13.84 17.05
N ASP A 22 -9.29 -14.01 18.36
CA ASP A 22 -8.17 -13.47 19.11
C ASP A 22 -6.92 -14.34 18.90
N ASP A 23 -6.20 -14.12 17.80
CA ASP A 23 -4.85 -14.66 17.56
C ASP A 23 -3.74 -13.64 17.89
N GLY A 24 -4.05 -12.59 18.65
CA GLY A 24 -3.08 -11.66 19.23
C GLY A 24 -2.35 -10.76 18.21
N ARG A 25 -2.76 -10.78 16.93
CA ARG A 25 -2.32 -9.83 15.89
C ARG A 25 -3.55 -9.22 15.24
N SER A 26 -3.90 -8.00 15.62
CA SER A 26 -4.99 -7.27 14.97
C SER A 26 -4.52 -6.84 13.57
N THR A 27 -4.91 -7.58 12.53
CA THR A 27 -4.74 -7.18 11.12
C THR A 27 -5.69 -6.06 10.69
N LEU A 28 -6.43 -5.49 11.65
CA LEU A 28 -7.40 -4.43 11.42
C LEU A 28 -6.73 -3.13 11.00
N VAL A 29 -7.37 -2.44 10.06
CA VAL A 29 -7.01 -1.10 9.61
C VAL A 29 -7.72 -0.09 10.47
N LYS A 30 -6.98 0.80 11.14
CA LYS A 30 -7.57 1.81 12.02
C LYS A 30 -7.68 3.16 11.33
N CYS A 31 -8.83 3.81 11.48
CA CYS A 31 -9.02 5.19 11.07
C CYS A 31 -8.26 6.13 12.02
N LYS A 32 -7.55 7.12 11.48
CA LYS A 32 -6.83 8.10 12.30
C LYS A 32 -7.73 9.17 12.91
N GLU A 33 -8.82 9.50 12.23
CA GLU A 33 -9.73 10.59 12.61
C GLU A 33 -10.67 10.16 13.75
N CYS A 34 -11.14 8.91 13.74
CA CYS A 34 -12.11 8.41 14.73
C CYS A 34 -11.68 7.14 15.49
N ASN A 35 -10.49 6.59 15.20
CA ASN A 35 -9.92 5.40 15.85
C ASN A 35 -10.75 4.10 15.71
N GLU A 36 -11.74 4.07 14.81
CA GLU A 36 -12.47 2.85 14.46
C GLU A 36 -11.60 1.88 13.66
N ALA A 37 -11.86 0.58 13.80
CA ALA A 37 -11.05 -0.48 13.22
C ALA A 37 -11.83 -1.34 12.23
N TYR A 38 -11.23 -1.60 11.07
CA TYR A 38 -11.86 -2.20 9.91
C TYR A 38 -11.14 -3.49 9.48
N PRO A 39 -11.86 -4.55 9.12
CA PRO A 39 -11.26 -5.83 8.76
C PRO A 39 -10.57 -5.80 7.39
N THR A 40 -10.95 -4.88 6.51
CA THR A 40 -10.38 -4.75 5.18
C THR A 40 -10.14 -3.29 4.81
N LEU A 41 -9.22 -3.07 3.88
CA LEU A 41 -8.97 -1.75 3.29
C LEU A 41 -10.18 -1.19 2.53
N ASN A 42 -11.03 -2.04 1.96
CA ASN A 42 -12.25 -1.57 1.29
C ASN A 42 -13.27 -1.04 2.30
N ASN A 43 -13.50 -1.74 3.41
CA ASN A 43 -14.35 -1.23 4.49
C ASN A 43 -13.79 0.08 5.07
N TYR A 44 -12.46 0.20 5.18
CA TYR A 44 -11.84 1.44 5.64
C TYR A 44 -12.07 2.61 4.66
N ARG A 45 -11.90 2.40 3.35
CA ARG A 45 -12.17 3.43 2.33
C ARG A 45 -13.63 3.84 2.31
N GLU A 46 -14.55 2.89 2.47
CA GLU A 46 -15.98 3.17 2.57
C GLU A 46 -16.29 4.02 3.81
N HIS A 47 -15.70 3.69 4.95
CA HIS A 47 -15.80 4.51 6.15
C HIS A 47 -15.27 5.93 5.94
N LEU A 48 -14.10 6.08 5.31
CA LEU A 48 -13.53 7.39 4.99
C LEU A 48 -14.49 8.23 4.13
N LEU A 49 -15.14 7.60 3.15
CA LEU A 49 -16.13 8.29 2.31
C LEU A 49 -17.37 8.70 3.10
N VAL A 50 -17.94 7.78 3.89
CA VAL A 50 -19.24 8.01 4.55
C VAL A 50 -19.10 8.91 5.79
N GLN A 51 -18.09 8.70 6.61
CA GLN A 51 -17.92 9.40 7.90
C GLN A 51 -17.02 10.62 7.80
N HIS A 52 -16.07 10.63 6.86
CA HIS A 52 -15.10 11.71 6.72
C HIS A 52 -15.20 12.46 5.40
N HIS A 53 -16.09 12.04 4.49
CA HIS A 53 -16.24 12.62 3.15
C HIS A 53 -14.93 12.63 2.34
N ILE A 54 -14.08 11.63 2.58
CA ILE A 54 -12.81 11.43 1.90
C ILE A 54 -13.01 10.32 0.87
N GLU A 55 -13.00 10.68 -0.41
CA GLU A 55 -13.08 9.73 -1.51
C GLU A 55 -11.70 9.14 -1.81
N ALA A 56 -11.64 7.81 -1.96
CA ALA A 56 -10.44 7.11 -2.38
C ALA A 56 -10.44 6.95 -3.91
N HIS A 57 -9.63 7.75 -4.60
CA HIS A 57 -9.51 7.71 -6.04
C HIS A 57 -8.90 6.38 -6.49
N LYS A 58 -9.49 5.84 -7.56
CA LYS A 58 -9.03 4.59 -8.17
C LYS A 58 -8.94 4.71 -9.69
N THR A 59 -7.95 4.04 -10.25
CA THR A 59 -7.75 3.92 -11.70
C THR A 59 -7.68 2.45 -12.10
N HIS A 60 -8.07 2.15 -13.33
CA HIS A 60 -8.08 0.79 -13.87
C HIS A 60 -7.08 0.68 -15.02
N HIS A 61 -6.27 -0.38 -15.00
CA HIS A 61 -5.24 -0.64 -16.00
C HIS A 61 -5.29 -2.10 -16.44
N GLU A 62 -5.02 -2.36 -17.71
CA GLU A 62 -4.90 -3.70 -18.27
C GLU A 62 -3.55 -3.89 -18.96
N PHE A 63 -2.95 -5.05 -18.78
CA PHE A 63 -1.67 -5.42 -19.38
C PHE A 63 -1.75 -6.80 -20.01
N THR A 64 -0.98 -7.02 -21.08
CA THR A 64 -0.92 -8.31 -21.77
C THR A 64 0.20 -9.20 -21.23
N SER A 65 1.16 -8.61 -20.52
CA SER A 65 2.29 -9.34 -19.95
C SER A 65 2.67 -8.86 -18.55
N GLU A 66 3.30 -9.75 -17.78
CA GLU A 66 3.86 -9.41 -16.47
C GLU A 66 4.99 -8.38 -16.59
N LYS A 67 5.74 -8.39 -17.69
CA LYS A 67 6.80 -7.42 -17.96
C LYS A 67 6.24 -5.99 -18.08
N GLU A 68 5.15 -5.81 -18.83
CA GLU A 68 4.48 -4.51 -18.97
C GLU A 68 3.95 -4.02 -17.62
N PHE A 69 3.27 -4.89 -16.89
CA PHE A 69 2.77 -4.56 -15.55
C PHE A 69 3.89 -4.12 -14.60
N LEU A 70 5.03 -4.84 -14.56
CA LEU A 70 6.14 -4.49 -13.69
C LEU A 70 6.83 -3.18 -14.09
N ALA A 71 6.94 -2.90 -15.39
CA ALA A 71 7.48 -1.62 -15.88
C ALA A 71 6.57 -0.45 -15.49
N TRP A 72 5.26 -0.58 -15.71
CA TRP A 72 4.27 0.41 -15.30
C TRP A 72 4.29 0.64 -13.78
N LYS A 73 4.27 -0.44 -13.00
CA LYS A 73 4.35 -0.36 -11.53
C LYS A 73 5.62 0.36 -11.09
N GLY A 74 6.77 0.05 -11.72
CA GLY A 74 8.03 0.71 -11.43
C GLY A 74 7.99 2.22 -11.71
N SER A 75 7.39 2.64 -12.83
CA SER A 75 7.18 4.06 -13.15
C SER A 75 6.35 4.75 -12.07
N ILE A 76 5.18 4.20 -11.73
CA ILE A 76 4.30 4.77 -10.70
C ILE A 76 5.01 4.87 -9.35
N GLU A 77 5.80 3.85 -8.98
CA GLU A 77 6.57 3.87 -7.75
C GLU A 77 7.57 5.02 -7.72
N MET A 78 8.28 5.24 -8.83
CA MET A 78 9.22 6.36 -8.99
C MET A 78 8.51 7.71 -8.93
N ASP A 79 7.42 7.86 -9.67
CA ASP A 79 6.67 9.11 -9.79
C ASP A 79 6.07 9.54 -8.44
N VAL A 80 5.52 8.58 -7.69
CA VAL A 80 4.85 8.84 -6.39
C VAL A 80 5.84 8.87 -5.23
N GLY A 81 7.04 8.30 -5.38
CA GLY A 81 8.02 8.27 -4.28
C GLY A 81 7.77 7.15 -3.26
N VAL A 82 7.07 6.07 -3.64
CA VAL A 82 6.69 4.97 -2.74
C VAL A 82 6.87 3.62 -3.43
N ASN A 83 7.10 2.55 -2.67
CA ASN A 83 7.05 1.19 -3.21
C ASN A 83 5.74 0.49 -2.80
N TYR A 84 5.31 -0.47 -3.61
CA TYR A 84 4.19 -1.38 -3.35
C TYR A 84 4.71 -2.81 -3.23
N THR A 85 4.38 -3.44 -2.11
CA THR A 85 4.85 -4.78 -1.71
C THR A 85 3.69 -5.68 -1.33
N THR A 86 3.84 -6.98 -1.52
CA THR A 86 2.84 -7.96 -1.08
C THR A 86 3.10 -8.38 0.37
N HIS A 87 2.04 -8.57 1.15
CA HIS A 87 2.12 -9.13 2.50
C HIS A 87 1.87 -10.65 2.52
N GLY A 88 1.36 -11.20 1.42
CA GLY A 88 1.08 -12.63 1.24
C GLY A 88 1.18 -13.04 -0.22
N GLY A 89 0.93 -14.33 -0.48
CA GLY A 89 0.88 -14.86 -1.84
C GLY A 89 -0.43 -14.51 -2.56
N SER A 90 -0.49 -14.81 -3.85
CA SER A 90 -1.72 -14.74 -4.63
C SER A 90 -2.72 -15.82 -4.19
N TRP A 91 -4.02 -15.55 -4.30
CA TRP A 91 -5.09 -16.54 -4.11
C TRP A 91 -5.96 -16.69 -5.36
N LYS A 92 -6.69 -17.79 -5.45
CA LYS A 92 -7.63 -18.03 -6.56
C LYS A 92 -8.90 -17.20 -6.34
N SER A 93 -9.35 -16.56 -7.40
CA SER A 93 -10.62 -15.85 -7.55
C SER A 93 -11.39 -16.44 -8.73
N SER A 94 -12.66 -16.09 -8.87
CA SER A 94 -13.49 -16.44 -10.04
C SER A 94 -12.90 -15.92 -11.35
N GLU A 95 -12.22 -14.78 -11.31
CA GLU A 95 -11.62 -14.11 -12.46
C GLU A 95 -10.18 -14.55 -12.77
N GLY A 96 -9.51 -15.24 -11.86
CA GLY A 96 -8.08 -15.58 -11.98
C GLY A 96 -7.33 -15.57 -10.65
N LYS A 97 -6.00 -15.44 -10.71
CA LYS A 97 -5.15 -15.31 -9.51
C LYS A 97 -5.13 -13.85 -9.04
N LYS A 98 -5.73 -13.58 -7.89
CA LYS A 98 -5.75 -12.25 -7.27
C LYS A 98 -4.56 -12.07 -6.32
N GLN A 99 -3.97 -10.89 -6.32
CA GLN A 99 -2.89 -10.49 -5.43
C GLN A 99 -3.01 -9.00 -5.12
N ILE A 100 -2.78 -8.61 -3.86
CA ILE A 100 -2.79 -7.20 -3.46
C ILE A 100 -1.37 -6.75 -3.13
N PHE A 101 -0.98 -5.63 -3.72
CA PHE A 101 0.22 -4.91 -3.37
C PHE A 101 -0.16 -3.68 -2.54
N TYR A 102 0.37 -3.62 -1.34
CA TYR A 102 0.11 -2.53 -0.41
C TYR A 102 1.26 -1.54 -0.47
N CYS A 103 1.02 -0.25 -0.21
CA CYS A 103 2.11 0.68 0.04
C CYS A 103 3.06 0.07 1.09
N ARG A 104 4.36 0.11 0.84
CA ARG A 104 5.41 -0.49 1.68
C ARG A 104 5.42 0.09 3.09
N ARG A 105 4.88 1.29 3.28
CA ARG A 105 4.72 1.91 4.60
C ARG A 105 3.58 1.29 5.43
N SER A 106 2.69 0.54 4.80
CA SER A 106 1.55 -0.12 5.45
C SER A 106 1.96 -1.24 6.39
N GLY A 107 1.23 -1.36 7.48
CA GLY A 107 1.31 -2.43 8.46
C GLY A 107 2.20 -2.09 9.66
N GLU A 108 2.15 -2.99 10.63
CA GLU A 108 2.91 -2.87 11.87
C GLU A 108 4.37 -3.29 11.68
N LYS A 109 5.25 -2.78 12.55
CA LYS A 109 6.58 -3.37 12.68
C LYS A 109 6.39 -4.80 13.16
N SER A 110 7.07 -5.75 12.52
CA SER A 110 7.21 -7.06 13.12
C SER A 110 8.02 -6.91 14.41
N THR A 111 7.36 -6.78 15.56
CA THR A 111 7.94 -7.13 16.84
C THR A 111 8.11 -8.63 16.80
N LYS A 112 9.22 -9.11 16.22
CA LYS A 112 9.68 -10.45 16.57
C LYS A 112 9.84 -10.41 18.07
N THR A 113 9.03 -11.22 18.74
CA THR A 113 8.94 -11.36 20.18
C THR A 113 10.34 -11.32 20.76
N GLN A 114 10.60 -10.33 21.62
CA GLN A 114 11.79 -10.29 22.46
C GLN A 114 11.64 -11.36 23.54
N ASP A 115 11.60 -12.62 23.15
CA ASP A 115 11.79 -13.73 24.07
C ASP A 115 12.90 -14.59 23.51
N THR A 116 14.04 -14.50 24.18
CA THR A 116 15.32 -15.20 23.96
C THR A 116 16.29 -14.55 22.96
N SER A 117 17.46 -14.21 23.50
CA SER A 117 18.67 -13.64 22.88
C SER A 117 18.74 -12.12 22.75
N GLU A 118 19.66 -11.55 23.51
CA GLU A 118 20.19 -10.19 23.47
C GLU A 118 20.81 -9.85 22.11
N LYS A 119 19.99 -9.77 21.07
CA LYS A 119 20.34 -9.04 19.85
C LYS A 119 19.43 -7.84 19.79
N LYS A 120 19.80 -6.82 20.56
CA LYS A 120 19.37 -5.43 20.35
C LYS A 120 19.79 -5.08 18.94
N HIS A 121 18.95 -5.37 17.95
CA HIS A 121 19.10 -4.81 16.62
C HIS A 121 19.15 -3.30 16.85
N THR A 122 20.33 -2.71 16.62
CA THR A 122 20.47 -1.28 16.60
C THR A 122 19.43 -0.78 15.61
N ASP A 123 18.54 0.09 16.08
CA ASP A 123 17.62 0.79 15.19
C ASP A 123 18.46 1.35 14.05
N LYS A 124 18.05 1.05 12.81
CA LYS A 124 18.72 1.64 11.65
C LYS A 124 18.70 3.15 11.86
N SER A 125 19.78 3.85 11.50
CA SER A 125 19.85 5.32 11.59
C SER A 125 18.65 6.01 10.89
N GLN A 126 18.08 5.32 9.90
CA GLN A 126 16.91 5.74 9.14
C GLN A 126 15.55 5.50 9.82
N GLY A 127 15.51 4.83 10.99
CA GLY A 127 14.27 4.44 11.64
C GLY A 127 13.50 3.34 10.90
N THR A 128 12.20 3.24 11.21
CA THR A 128 11.30 2.23 10.61
C THR A 128 10.70 2.72 9.30
N CYS A 129 10.51 1.83 8.32
CA CYS A 129 9.73 2.14 7.12
C CYS A 129 8.20 2.04 7.35
N LYS A 130 7.76 1.39 8.43
CA LYS A 130 6.36 1.06 8.71
C LYS A 130 5.69 2.12 9.58
N LEU A 131 4.44 2.45 9.25
CA LEU A 131 3.66 3.46 9.98
C LEU A 131 3.05 2.92 11.28
N GLY A 132 2.91 1.60 11.43
CA GLY A 132 2.06 1.04 12.49
C GLY A 132 0.57 1.05 12.13
N LEU A 133 0.23 1.49 10.92
CA LEU A 133 -1.12 1.58 10.37
C LEU A 133 -1.09 1.15 8.90
N TYR A 134 -2.24 0.81 8.33
CA TYR A 134 -2.36 0.51 6.90
C TYR A 134 -2.63 1.77 6.11
N CYS A 135 -1.94 1.94 4.99
CA CYS A 135 -2.19 3.02 4.06
C CYS A 135 -3.35 2.64 3.11
N THR A 136 -4.23 3.60 2.84
CA THR A 136 -5.32 3.50 1.84
C THR A 136 -4.85 3.21 0.42
N SER A 137 -3.58 3.47 0.08
CA SER A 137 -3.05 3.23 -1.25
C SER A 137 -2.64 1.76 -1.46
N SER A 138 -3.18 1.15 -2.52
CA SER A 138 -2.90 -0.25 -2.87
C SER A 138 -3.21 -0.56 -4.33
N MET A 139 -2.57 -1.59 -4.88
CA MET A 139 -2.89 -2.16 -6.19
C MET A 139 -3.50 -3.54 -6.01
N GLU A 140 -4.75 -3.69 -6.43
CA GLU A 140 -5.40 -5.00 -6.56
C GLU A 140 -5.15 -5.54 -7.96
N VAL A 141 -4.44 -6.65 -8.06
CA VAL A 141 -4.03 -7.25 -9.33
C VAL A 141 -4.72 -8.59 -9.51
N VAL A 142 -5.38 -8.78 -10.65
CA VAL A 142 -5.96 -10.05 -11.08
C VAL A 142 -5.20 -10.52 -12.31
N LYS A 143 -4.58 -11.69 -12.23
CA LYS A 143 -3.84 -12.34 -13.32
C LYS A 143 -4.64 -13.53 -13.83
N ALA A 144 -4.93 -13.54 -15.12
CA ALA A 144 -5.49 -14.69 -15.82
C ALA A 144 -4.64 -15.00 -17.06
N ASP A 145 -4.99 -16.06 -17.79
CA ASP A 145 -4.23 -16.49 -18.95
C ASP A 145 -4.33 -15.43 -20.06
N GLY A 146 -3.21 -14.73 -20.30
CA GLY A 146 -3.07 -13.72 -21.35
C GLY A 146 -3.40 -12.28 -20.95
N TRP A 147 -3.86 -12.01 -19.72
CA TRP A 147 -4.12 -10.64 -19.28
C TRP A 147 -3.91 -10.43 -17.77
N ILE A 148 -3.62 -9.18 -17.42
CA ILE A 148 -3.46 -8.69 -16.05
C ILE A 148 -4.31 -7.44 -15.90
N ARG A 149 -5.29 -7.47 -14.97
CA ARG A 149 -6.08 -6.29 -14.59
C ARG A 149 -5.58 -5.74 -13.28
N VAL A 150 -5.49 -4.42 -13.20
CA VAL A 150 -5.08 -3.71 -11.99
C VAL A 150 -6.13 -2.67 -11.64
N THR A 151 -6.64 -2.74 -10.42
CA THR A 151 -7.36 -1.63 -9.78
C THR A 151 -6.40 -0.95 -8.83
N PHE A 152 -6.00 0.27 -9.15
CA PHE A 152 -5.02 1.02 -8.39
C PHE A 152 -5.69 2.15 -7.62
N TYR A 153 -5.63 2.07 -6.28
CA TYR A 153 -6.04 3.13 -5.38
C TYR A 153 -4.84 4.05 -5.14
N THR A 154 -4.93 5.29 -5.57
CA THR A 154 -3.79 6.23 -5.64
C THR A 154 -3.53 6.93 -4.33
N ASP A 155 -4.56 7.10 -3.49
CA ASP A 155 -4.51 8.07 -2.41
C ASP A 155 -3.88 7.51 -1.15
N HIS A 156 -2.94 8.27 -0.60
CA HIS A 156 -2.22 7.97 0.63
C HIS A 156 -2.74 8.84 1.79
N HIS A 157 -3.87 8.47 2.39
CA HIS A 157 -4.43 9.26 3.50
C HIS A 157 -3.64 9.07 4.80
N ASP A 158 -3.01 7.91 4.98
CA ASP A 158 -2.35 7.58 6.24
C ASP A 158 -0.88 8.04 6.31
N HIS A 159 -0.35 8.69 5.28
CA HIS A 159 0.95 9.37 5.36
C HIS A 159 1.13 10.38 4.24
N GLU A 160 1.90 11.43 4.53
CA GLU A 160 2.31 12.38 3.50
C GLU A 160 3.15 11.71 2.42
N LEU A 161 3.19 12.29 1.23
CA LEU A 161 4.12 11.98 0.15
C LEU A 161 5.19 13.08 0.10
N GLY A 162 6.43 12.76 -0.29
CA GLY A 162 7.51 13.75 -0.41
C GLY A 162 8.83 13.33 0.24
N PHE A 163 9.71 14.31 0.51
CA PHE A 163 11.09 14.09 1.01
C PHE A 163 11.21 13.13 2.21
N PRO A 164 10.30 13.15 3.21
CA PRO A 164 10.35 12.21 4.33
C PRO A 164 10.11 10.75 3.94
N ASN A 165 9.53 10.47 2.77
CA ASN A 165 9.26 9.12 2.27
C ASN A 165 10.34 8.61 1.32
N LEU A 166 10.99 9.52 0.59
CA LEU A 166 12.05 9.17 -0.37
C LEU A 166 13.18 8.40 0.29
N ILE A 167 13.49 8.67 1.57
CA ILE A 167 14.50 7.90 2.31
C ILE A 167 14.14 6.41 2.32
N HIS A 168 12.86 6.05 2.47
CA HIS A 168 12.39 4.67 2.59
C HIS A 168 12.09 3.99 1.24
N MET A 169 12.23 4.75 0.15
CA MET A 169 12.10 4.24 -1.20
C MET A 169 13.29 3.34 -1.53
N VAL A 170 13.01 2.15 -2.05
CA VAL A 170 14.03 1.34 -2.69
C VAL A 170 14.04 1.66 -4.16
N LEU A 171 15.15 2.26 -4.59
CA LEU A 171 15.44 2.46 -5.99
C LEU A 171 15.64 1.12 -6.71
N PRO A 172 15.16 0.99 -7.95
CA PRO A 172 15.50 -0.14 -8.79
C PRO A 172 17.02 -0.21 -9.01
N LYS A 173 17.52 -1.41 -9.32
CA LYS A 173 18.97 -1.66 -9.41
C LYS A 173 19.65 -0.77 -10.45
N SER A 174 18.98 -0.57 -11.59
CA SER A 174 19.46 0.31 -12.68
C SER A 174 19.79 1.73 -12.22
N GLU A 175 18.93 2.32 -11.38
CA GLU A 175 19.14 3.68 -10.86
C GLU A 175 20.30 3.73 -9.86
N LYS A 176 20.45 2.68 -9.04
CA LYS A 176 21.58 2.58 -8.11
C LYS A 176 22.91 2.51 -8.82
N ASP A 177 22.96 1.79 -9.94
CA ASP A 177 24.16 1.64 -10.75
C ASP A 177 24.55 3.00 -11.38
N ILE A 178 23.59 3.80 -11.87
CA ILE A 178 23.81 5.16 -12.39
C ILE A 178 24.34 6.12 -11.31
N ILE A 179 23.74 6.09 -10.12
CA ILE A 179 24.17 6.94 -9.00
C ILE A 179 25.58 6.55 -8.54
N ALA A 180 25.86 5.25 -8.45
CA ALA A 180 27.18 4.75 -8.11
C ALA A 180 28.23 5.22 -9.13
N GLU A 181 27.94 5.10 -10.43
CA GLU A 181 28.83 5.55 -11.49
C GLU A 181 29.06 7.08 -11.46
N SER A 182 28.02 7.86 -11.21
CA SER A 182 28.10 9.33 -11.12
C SER A 182 28.85 9.84 -9.88
N SER A 183 28.91 9.04 -8.80
CA SER A 183 29.59 9.41 -7.56
C SER A 183 31.11 9.23 -7.58
N VAL A 184 31.65 8.51 -8.59
CA VAL A 184 33.08 8.20 -8.71
C VAL A 184 33.86 9.32 -9.45
N SER A 185 33.18 10.32 -10.02
CA SER A 185 33.81 11.38 -10.82
C SER A 185 34.09 12.70 -10.07
N MET A 186 34.17 12.69 -8.74
CA MET A 186 34.64 13.86 -7.98
C MET A 186 36.17 13.83 -7.91
N PRO A 187 36.91 14.69 -8.65
CA PRO A 187 38.36 14.77 -8.49
C PRO A 187 38.68 15.31 -7.08
N ASP A 188 39.56 14.61 -6.37
CA ASP A 188 40.16 15.08 -5.11
C ASP A 188 40.70 16.51 -5.31
N ARG A 189 40.02 17.49 -4.70
CA ARG A 189 40.59 18.83 -4.55
C ARG A 189 41.60 18.77 -3.41
N LEU A 190 42.87 18.68 -3.79
CA LEU A 190 44.04 19.03 -2.96
C LEU A 190 43.95 20.48 -2.49
#